data_AF-A0A7V2U034-F1
#
_entry.id   AF-A0A7V2U034-F1
#
_cell.length_a   1.000
_cell.length_b   1.000
_cell.length_c   1.000
_cell.angle_alpha   90.00
_cell.angle_beta   90.00
_cell.angle_gamma   90.00
#
_symmetry.space_group_name_H-M   'P 1'
#
loop_
_entity.id
_entity.type
_entity.pdbx_description
1 polymer ?
#
loop_
_entity_poly.entity_id
_entity_poly.type
_entity_poly.pdbx_seq_one_letter_code
_entity_poly.pdbx_strand_id
1 'polypeptide(L)' 'MAPPEDRYDSLSRRIEALREELREREKALPAHTLRPHQLQAIEELEEKIRILEKERAGLKS' A
#
# COMPACT_ATOMS: atom_id res chain seq x y z
N MET A 1 -4.64 -20.30 13.84
CA MET A 1 -5.32 -19.42 12.86
C MET A 1 -5.69 -18.17 13.63
N ALA A 2 -5.12 -17.01 13.30
CA ALA A 2 -5.47 -15.77 13.99
C ALA A 2 -6.97 -15.48 13.75
N PRO A 3 -7.71 -15.01 14.77
CA PRO A 3 -9.07 -14.51 14.61
C PRO A 3 -9.23 -13.61 13.38
N PRO A 4 -10.38 -13.65 12.68
CA PRO A 4 -10.63 -12.80 11.51
C PRO A 4 -10.50 -11.29 11.83
N GLU A 5 -10.80 -10.88 13.07
CA GLU A 5 -10.59 -9.52 13.57
C GLU A 5 -9.11 -9.11 13.58
N ASP A 6 -8.23 -10.00 14.06
CA ASP A 6 -6.78 -9.77 14.06
C ASP A 6 -6.21 -9.67 12.65
N ARG A 7 -6.76 -10.43 11.69
CA ARG A 7 -6.34 -10.38 10.29
C ARG A 7 -6.77 -9.07 9.62
N TYR A 8 -8.00 -8.61 9.88
CA TYR A 8 -8.49 -7.33 9.37
C TYR A 8 -7.67 -6.15 9.92
N ASP A 9 -7.39 -6.15 11.22
CA ASP A 9 -6.60 -5.09 11.88
C ASP A 9 -5.15 -5.10 11.38
N SER A 10 -4.54 -6.28 11.26
CA SER A 10 -3.19 -6.45 10.70
C SER A 10 -3.07 -5.94 9.26
N LEU A 11 -4.05 -6.27 8.41
CA LEU A 11 -4.09 -5.76 7.03
C LEU A 11 -4.29 -4.24 7.01
N SER A 12 -5.12 -3.70 7.89
CA SER A 12 -5.35 -2.25 7.99
C SER A 12 -4.10 -1.48 8.37
N ARG A 13 -3.37 -1.93 9.40
CA ARG A 13 -2.07 -1.35 9.79
C ARG A 13 -1.05 -1.42 8.67
N ARG A 14 -1.02 -2.54 7.94
CA ARG A 14 -0.08 -2.74 6.84
C ARG A 14 -0.41 -1.86 5.63
N ILE A 15 -1.68 -1.68 5.30
CA ILE A 15 -2.14 -0.74 4.27
C ILE A 15 -1.77 0.69 4.65
N GLU A 16 -1.97 1.08 5.91
CA GLU A 16 -1.63 2.42 6.39
C GLU A 16 -0.14 2.71 6.27
N ALA A 17 0.71 1.80 6.75
CA ALA A 17 2.17 1.92 6.61
C ALA A 17 2.63 2.03 5.15
N LEU A 18 2.04 1.22 4.25
CA LEU A 18 2.37 1.29 2.82
C LEU A 18 1.90 2.59 2.16
N ARG A 19 0.79 3.17 2.61
CA ARG A 19 0.30 4.46 2.13
C ARG A 19 1.17 5.62 2.59
N GLU A 20 1.70 5.57 3.82
CA GLU A 20 2.70 6.54 4.27
C GLU A 20 3.98 6.43 3.43
N GLU A 21 4.46 5.19 3.23
CA GLU A 21 5.62 4.88 2.40
C GLU A 21 5.48 5.38 0.95
N LEU A 22 4.27 5.23 0.37
CA LEU A 22 3.92 5.77 -0.94
C LEU A 22 4.00 7.30 -0.96
N ARG A 23 3.37 7.97 0.02
CA ARG A 23 3.40 9.45 0.12
C ARG A 23 4.80 10.00 0.28
N GLU A 24 5.66 9.34 1.04
CA GLU A 24 7.06 9.74 1.19
C GLU A 24 7.82 9.64 -0.14
N ARG A 25 7.60 8.56 -0.90
CA ARG A 25 8.21 8.40 -2.23
C ARG A 25 7.69 9.43 -3.22
N GLU A 26 6.38 9.69 -3.25
CA GLU A 26 5.78 10.72 -4.10
C GLU A 26 6.32 12.11 -3.77
N LYS A 27 6.49 12.45 -2.49
CA LYS A 27 7.11 13.72 -2.06
C LYS A 27 8.58 13.81 -2.44
N ALA A 28 9.29 12.68 -2.45
CA ALA A 28 10.71 12.62 -2.83
C ALA A 28 10.92 12.65 -4.36
N LEU A 29 9.85 12.55 -5.16
CA LEU A 29 9.95 12.67 -6.61
C LEU A 29 10.24 14.12 -7.01
N PRO A 30 11.28 14.36 -7.84
CA PRO A 30 11.48 15.67 -8.43
C PRO A 30 10.34 15.96 -9.42
N ALA A 31 9.65 17.10 -9.27
CA ALA A 31 8.52 17.50 -10.11
C ALA A 31 8.84 17.60 -11.62
N HIS A 32 10.12 17.65 -11.97
CA HIS A 32 10.64 17.83 -13.33
C HIS A 32 11.53 16.68 -13.80
N THR A 33 11.68 15.61 -13.01
CA THR A 33 12.50 14.44 -13.39
C THR A 33 11.93 13.17 -12.79
N LEU A 34 10.89 12.65 -13.43
CA LEU A 34 10.34 11.33 -13.13
C LEU A 34 11.21 10.28 -13.82
N ARG A 35 12.04 9.57 -13.04
CA ARG A 35 12.83 8.46 -13.58
C ARG A 35 11.95 7.21 -13.64
N PRO A 36 11.99 6.41 -14.73
CA PRO A 36 11.13 5.24 -14.89
C PRO A 36 11.15 4.27 -13.70
N HIS A 37 12.32 4.03 -13.10
CA HIS A 37 12.43 3.16 -11.93
C HIS A 37 11.71 3.70 -10.69
N GLN A 38 11.61 5.02 -10.52
CA GLN A 38 10.91 5.61 -9.38
C GLN A 38 9.40 5.51 -9.56
N LEU A 39 8.92 5.64 -10.80
CA LEU A 39 7.51 5.40 -11.15
C LEU A 39 7.15 3.93 -10.93
N GLN A 40 7.98 2.99 -11.41
CA GLN A 40 7.76 1.57 -11.21
C GLN A 40 7.67 1.19 -9.72
N ALA A 41 8.54 1.75 -8.89
CA ALA A 41 8.51 1.50 -7.44
C ALA A 41 7.22 2.04 -6.77
N ILE A 42 6.64 3.11 -7.30
CA ILE A 42 5.36 3.66 -6.86
C ILE A 42 4.21 2.76 -7.33
N GLU A 43 4.20 2.38 -8.61
CA GLU A 43 3.17 1.50 -9.19
C GLU A 43 3.13 0.14 -8.47
N GLU A 44 4.29 -0.42 -8.12
CA GLU A 44 4.38 -1.66 -7.33
C GLU A 44 3.80 -1.51 -5.91
N LEU A 45 4.03 -0.35 -5.27
CA LEU A 45 3.46 -0.05 -3.96
C LEU A 45 1.94 0.13 -4.02
N GLU A 46 1.45 0.86 -5.03
CA GLU A 46 0.02 1.06 -5.27
C GLU A 46 -0.70 -0.28 -5.51
N GLU A 47 -0.15 -1.15 -6.36
CA GLU A 47 -0.72 -2.47 -6.62
C GLU A 47 -0.74 -3.34 -5.36
N LYS A 48 0.34 -3.29 -4.55
CA LYS A 48 0.39 -4.01 -3.27
C LYS A 48 -0.68 -3.54 -2.29
N ILE A 49 -0.90 -2.22 -2.19
CA ILE A 49 -1.98 -1.64 -1.38
C ILE A 49 -3.33 -2.17 -1.88
N ARG A 50 -3.56 -2.13 -3.19
CA ARG A 50 -4.82 -2.58 -3.82
C ARG A 50 -5.15 -4.04 -3.51
N ILE A 51 -4.15 -4.92 -3.60
CA ILE A 51 -4.29 -6.35 -3.28
C ILE A 51 -4.69 -6.53 -1.82
N LEU A 52 -4.00 -5.85 -0.90
CA LEU A 52 -4.29 -5.94 0.53
C LEU A 52 -5.66 -5.36 0.88
N GLU A 53 -6.08 -4.29 0.21
CA GLU A 53 -7.42 -3.72 0.37
C GLU A 53 -8.51 -4.68 -0.08
N LYS A 54 -8.30 -5.38 -1.20
CA LYS A 54 -9.22 -6.40 -1.69
C LYS A 54 -9.31 -7.57 -0.72
N GLU A 55 -8.18 -8.03 -0.19
CA GLU A 55 -8.13 -9.07 0.84
C GLU A 55 -8.88 -8.63 2.10
N ARG A 56 -8.61 -7.41 2.59
CA ARG A 56 -9.29 -6.84 3.77
C ARG A 56 -10.80 -6.70 3.54
N ALA A 57 -11.21 -6.24 2.36
CA ALA A 57 -12.63 -6.11 2.02
C ALA A 57 -13.35 -7.46 2.03
N GLY A 58 -12.69 -8.52 1.54
CA GLY A 58 -13.21 -9.88 1.61
C GLY A 58 -13.37 -10.46 3.01
N LEU A 59 -12.70 -9.89 4.02
CA LEU A 59 -12.85 -10.29 5.44
C LEU A 59 -14.02 -9.59 6.15
N LYS A 60 -14.57 -8.53 5.56
CA LYS A 60 -15.71 -7.78 6.12
C LYS A 60 -17.07 -8.29 5.59
N SER A 61 -17.05 -9.26 4.67
CA SER A 61 -18.22 -9.85 4.02
C SER A 61 -18.58 -11.21 4.59
#